data_AF-A0A2A4YT94-F1
#
_entry.id   AF-A0A2A4YT94-F1
#
_cell.length_a   1.000
_cell.length_b   1.000
_cell.length_c   1.000
_cell.angle_alpha   90.00
_cell.angle_beta   90.00
_cell.angle_gamma   90.00
#
_symmetry.space_group_name_H-M   'P 1'
#
loop_
_entity.id
_entity.type
_entity.pdbx_description
1 polymer ?
#
loop_
_entity_poly.entity_id
_entity_poly.type
_entity_poly.pdbx_seq_one_letter_code
_entity_poly.pdbx_strand_id
1 'polypeptide(L)'
;MNASASNIANISTAGSLTDTDHAPYTPITTQSKALGSVGGVHTEFIAQEPAFTPTYDPDSPFTDENGLIGVPNVNLAEEAVNMKLAALSYKANLSTIKVAGELFDELLDTI
;
A
#
# COMPACT_ATOMS: atom_id res chain seq x y z
N MET A 1 -2.28 0.08 -5.25
CA MET A 1 -3.58 0.32 -4.58
C MET A 1 -3.80 -0.64 -3.41
N ASN A 2 -3.64 -1.95 -3.56
CA ASN A 2 -3.92 -2.91 -2.49
C ASN A 2 -3.07 -2.71 -1.21
N ALA A 3 -1.77 -2.43 -1.37
CA ALA A 3 -0.87 -2.11 -0.24
C ALA A 3 -1.39 -0.91 0.58
N SER A 4 -1.60 0.23 -0.08
CA SER A 4 -2.12 1.44 0.58
C SER A 4 -3.49 1.25 1.24
N ALA A 5 -4.39 0.51 0.58
CA ALA A 5 -5.71 0.21 1.15
C ALA A 5 -5.59 -0.66 2.41
N SER A 6 -4.69 -1.64 2.40
CA SER A 6 -4.44 -2.52 3.55
C SER A 6 -3.79 -1.76 4.72
N ASN A 7 -2.85 -0.84 4.42
CA ASN A 7 -2.20 -0.01 5.43
C ASN A 7 -3.21 0.94 6.10
N ILE A 8 -4.10 1.58 5.33
CA ILE A 8 -5.15 2.46 5.87
C ILE A 8 -6.17 1.66 6.68
N ALA A 9 -6.59 0.48 6.19
CA ALA A 9 -7.58 -0.33 6.88
C ALA A 9 -7.07 -0.85 8.25
N ASN A 10 -5.76 -1.16 8.33
CA ASN A 10 -5.15 -1.72 9.53
C ASN A 10 -4.37 -0.69 10.37
N ILE A 11 -4.50 0.61 10.10
CA ILE A 11 -3.77 1.65 10.87
C ILE A 11 -4.14 1.67 12.35
N SER A 12 -5.39 1.33 12.68
CA SER A 12 -5.88 1.26 14.06
C SER A 12 -5.65 -0.10 14.71
N THR A 13 -5.03 -1.05 13.99
CA THR A 13 -4.75 -2.40 14.51
C THR A 13 -3.46 -2.35 15.32
N ALA A 14 -3.58 -1.80 16.53
CA ALA A 14 -2.56 -1.86 17.55
C ALA A 14 -2.47 -3.29 18.12
N GLY A 15 -1.25 -3.70 18.47
CA GLY A 15 -0.97 -5.03 19.00
C GLY A 15 0.03 -4.97 20.14
N SER A 16 0.24 -6.11 20.78
CA SER A 16 1.23 -6.26 21.84
C SER A 16 2.64 -6.26 21.25
N LEU A 17 3.57 -5.58 21.94
CA LEU A 17 5.00 -5.59 21.58
C LEU A 17 5.71 -6.85 22.11
N THR A 18 5.12 -7.55 23.07
CA THR A 18 5.70 -8.70 23.77
C THR A 18 5.03 -10.03 23.40
N ASP A 19 3.76 -10.02 23.03
CA ASP A 19 3.03 -11.20 22.59
C ASP A 19 3.05 -11.37 21.06
N THR A 20 3.51 -12.52 20.59
CA THR A 20 3.58 -12.84 19.15
C THR A 20 2.21 -13.24 18.59
N ASP A 21 1.28 -13.71 19.44
CA ASP A 21 -0.08 -14.07 19.02
C ASP A 21 -0.95 -12.83 18.76
N HIS A 22 -0.60 -11.69 19.35
CA HIS A 22 -1.30 -10.40 19.18
C HIS A 22 -0.39 -9.34 18.55
N ALA A 23 0.47 -9.75 17.61
CA ALA A 23 1.41 -8.86 16.96
C ALA A 23 0.69 -7.74 16.16
N PRO A 24 1.20 -6.50 16.20
CA PRO A 24 0.63 -5.38 15.45
C PRO A 24 0.77 -5.56 13.92
N TYR A 25 -0.05 -4.85 13.15
CA TYR A 25 -0.03 -4.94 11.68
C TYR A 25 1.23 -4.32 11.06
N THR A 26 2.06 -5.10 10.34
CA THR A 26 3.22 -4.57 9.61
C THR A 26 2.78 -3.87 8.32
N PRO A 27 3.06 -2.56 8.15
CA PRO A 27 2.76 -1.88 6.90
C PRO A 27 3.63 -2.40 5.75
N ILE A 28 3.02 -2.49 4.56
CA ILE A 28 3.69 -2.92 3.34
C ILE A 28 3.77 -1.75 2.35
N THR A 29 4.94 -1.55 1.75
CA THR A 29 5.12 -0.57 0.67
C THR A 29 5.47 -1.27 -0.64
N THR A 30 5.15 -0.62 -1.75
CA THR A 30 5.41 -1.16 -3.09
C THR A 30 6.65 -0.49 -3.67
N GLN A 31 7.68 -1.28 -3.99
CA GLN A 31 8.87 -0.77 -4.67
C GLN A 31 8.91 -1.29 -6.11
N SER A 32 8.99 -0.37 -7.07
CA SER A 32 9.22 -0.72 -8.47
C SER A 32 10.71 -0.90 -8.70
N LYS A 33 11.11 -2.15 -8.97
CA LYS A 33 12.47 -2.51 -9.32
C LYS A 33 12.58 -2.65 -10.83
N ALA A 34 13.55 -1.95 -11.43
CA ALA A 34 13.86 -2.13 -12.84
C ALA A 34 14.49 -3.52 -13.05
N LEU A 35 13.87 -4.34 -13.90
CA LEU A 35 14.50 -5.57 -14.38
C LEU A 35 15.62 -5.12 -15.33
N GLY A 36 16.88 -5.31 -14.91
CA GLY A 36 18.06 -4.85 -15.66
C GLY A 36 18.09 -5.34 -17.11
N SER A 37 18.87 -4.64 -17.95
CA SER A 37 19.24 -4.85 -19.38
C SER A 37 18.20 -5.29 -20.42
N VAL A 38 17.06 -5.88 -20.05
CA VAL A 38 16.02 -6.42 -20.95
C VAL A 38 14.77 -5.55 -20.97
N GLY A 39 14.67 -4.56 -20.08
CA GLY A 39 13.55 -3.61 -20.06
C GLY A 39 12.31 -4.21 -19.38
N GLY A 40 11.85 -3.56 -18.33
CA GLY A 40 10.69 -3.96 -17.56
C GLY A 40 10.75 -3.40 -16.14
N VAL A 41 9.59 -3.16 -15.55
CA VAL A 41 9.45 -2.81 -14.13
C VAL A 41 8.70 -3.95 -13.44
N HIS A 42 9.29 -4.50 -12.38
CA HIS A 42 8.62 -5.45 -11.50
C HIS A 42 8.34 -4.75 -10.17
N THR A 43 7.13 -4.96 -9.64
CA THR A 43 6.74 -4.37 -8.35
C THR A 43 6.76 -5.46 -7.29
N GLU A 44 7.57 -5.26 -6.26
CA GLU A 44 7.61 -6.13 -5.08
C GLU A 44 6.97 -5.42 -3.89
N PHE A 45 6.28 -6.19 -3.04
CA PHE A 45 5.81 -5.72 -1.74
C PHE A 45 6.96 -5.91 -0.75
N ILE A 46 7.38 -4.82 -0.12
CA ILE A 46 8.41 -4.82 0.92
C ILE A 46 7.78 -4.36 2.23
N ALA A 47 8.19 -4.95 3.36
CA ALA A 47 7.79 -4.46 4.67
C ALA A 47 8.40 -3.08 4.92
N GLN A 48 7.64 -2.18 5.52
CA GLN A 48 8.14 -0.87 5.90
C GLN A 48 8.97 -0.99 7.18
N GLU A 49 10.19 -0.43 7.17
CA GLU A 49 11.05 -0.37 8.35
C GLU A 49 11.32 1.10 8.74
N PRO A 50 11.10 1.48 10.02
CA PRO A 50 10.53 0.68 11.10
C PRO A 50 9.03 0.40 10.90
N ALA A 51 8.60 -0.83 11.19
CA ALA A 51 7.22 -1.29 10.98
C ALA A 51 6.23 -0.75 12.02
N PHE A 52 6.71 -0.45 13.24
CA PHE A 52 5.88 -0.06 14.38
C PHE A 52 6.50 1.08 15.17
N THR A 53 5.63 1.89 15.77
CA THR A 53 6.00 2.92 16.74
C THR A 53 5.36 2.58 18.09
N PRO A 54 6.14 2.49 19.19
CA PRO A 54 5.59 2.23 20.52
C PRO A 54 4.83 3.47 21.02
N THR A 55 3.56 3.28 21.38
CA THR A 55 2.66 4.32 21.92
C THR A 55 2.21 3.92 23.31
N TYR A 56 2.06 4.90 24.20
CA TYR A 56 1.55 4.66 25.55
C TYR A 56 0.01 4.65 25.55
N ASP A 57 -0.57 3.50 25.89
CA ASP A 57 -2.01 3.31 26.04
C ASP A 57 -2.28 2.30 27.17
N PRO A 58 -2.55 2.77 28.40
CA PRO A 58 -2.74 1.90 29.57
C PRO A 58 -4.12 1.23 29.64
N ASP A 59 -5.10 1.68 28.85
CA ASP A 59 -6.47 1.15 28.86
C ASP A 59 -6.70 0.03 27.84
N SER A 60 -5.69 -0.29 27.03
CA SER A 60 -5.78 -1.33 26.00
C SER A 60 -5.51 -2.74 26.57
N PRO A 61 -6.24 -3.78 26.14
CA PRO A 61 -5.98 -5.17 26.56
C PRO A 61 -4.68 -5.75 25.99
N PHE A 62 -4.04 -5.05 25.04
CA PHE A 62 -2.79 -5.47 24.39
C PHE A 62 -1.54 -4.82 24.99
N THR A 63 -1.72 -4.16 26.12
CA THR A 63 -0.70 -3.34 26.77
C THR A 63 0.32 -4.19 27.50
N ASP A 64 1.60 -3.93 27.24
CA ASP A 64 2.71 -4.59 27.92
C ASP A 64 2.87 -4.13 29.38
N GLU A 65 3.72 -4.76 30.18
CA GLU A 65 3.93 -4.44 31.62
C GLU A 65 4.24 -2.96 31.91
N ASN A 66 4.71 -2.22 30.89
CA ASN A 66 5.08 -0.81 30.97
C ASN A 66 3.98 0.16 30.49
N GLY A 67 2.82 -0.30 30.02
CA GLY A 67 1.78 0.59 29.47
C GLY A 67 1.90 0.87 27.98
N LEU A 68 2.70 0.11 27.22
CA LEU A 68 2.98 0.37 25.80
C LEU A 68 2.28 -0.63 24.87
N ILE A 69 1.83 -0.10 23.73
CA ILE A 69 1.27 -0.83 22.59
C ILE A 69 2.08 -0.54 21.32
N GLY A 70 2.17 -1.51 20.41
CA GLY A 70 2.76 -1.31 19.10
C GLY A 70 1.71 -0.79 18.13
N VAL A 71 1.92 0.40 17.57
CA VAL A 71 1.05 0.97 16.53
C VAL A 71 1.75 0.88 15.17
N PRO A 72 1.06 0.45 14.10
CA PRO A 72 1.62 0.44 12.75
C PRO A 72 2.12 1.82 12.32
N ASN A 73 3.34 1.87 11.76
CA ASN A 73 3.93 3.12 11.27
C ASN A 73 3.38 3.48 9.87
N VAL A 74 2.13 3.89 9.80
CA VAL A 74 1.45 4.26 8.55
C VAL A 74 1.25 5.78 8.50
N ASN A 75 1.70 6.40 7.40
CA ASN A 75 1.41 7.81 7.12
C ASN A 75 0.16 7.94 6.25
N LEU A 76 -0.97 8.35 6.85
CA LEU A 76 -2.23 8.54 6.14
C LEU A 76 -2.14 9.51 4.96
N ALA A 77 -1.34 10.58 5.07
CA ALA A 77 -1.20 11.55 3.99
C ALA A 77 -0.51 10.91 2.77
N GLU A 78 0.53 10.12 3.03
CA GLU A 78 1.25 9.39 1.98
C GLU A 78 0.37 8.31 1.34
N GLU A 79 -0.37 7.54 2.15
CA GLU A 79 -1.24 6.49 1.60
C GLU A 79 -2.43 7.04 0.81
N ALA A 80 -2.97 8.20 1.21
CA ALA A 80 -3.98 8.90 0.44
C ALA A 80 -3.43 9.35 -0.93
N VAL A 81 -2.21 9.88 -0.97
CA VAL A 81 -1.53 10.26 -2.22
C VAL A 81 -1.27 9.03 -3.09
N ASN A 82 -0.79 7.93 -2.51
CA ASN A 82 -0.57 6.67 -3.24
C ASN A 82 -1.87 6.11 -3.82
N MET A 83 -3.00 6.19 -3.10
CA MET A 83 -4.31 5.82 -3.64
C MET A 83 -4.74 6.71 -4.80
N LYS A 84 -4.55 8.04 -4.69
CA LYS A 84 -4.85 8.98 -5.79
C LYS A 84 -3.99 8.69 -7.01
N LEU A 85 -2.70 8.45 -6.83
CA LEU A 85 -1.78 8.09 -7.90
C LEU A 85 -2.21 6.80 -8.59
N ALA A 86 -2.57 5.77 -7.83
CA ALA A 86 -3.08 4.52 -8.37
C ALA A 86 -4.38 4.70 -9.17
N ALA A 87 -5.32 5.50 -8.66
CA ALA A 87 -6.57 5.81 -9.35
C ALA A 87 -6.34 6.59 -10.66
N LEU A 88 -5.42 7.56 -10.65
CA LEU A 88 -5.03 8.32 -11.84
C LEU A 88 -4.34 7.44 -12.88
N SER A 89 -3.43 6.56 -12.45
CA SER A 89 -2.75 5.61 -13.34
C SER A 89 -3.76 4.64 -13.98
N TYR A 90 -4.71 4.12 -13.21
CA TYR A 90 -5.79 3.28 -13.76
C TYR A 90 -6.62 4.04 -14.79
N LYS A 91 -7.02 5.28 -14.48
CA LYS A 91 -7.77 6.13 -15.42
C LYS A 91 -6.98 6.43 -16.69
N ALA A 92 -5.68 6.72 -16.57
CA ALA A 92 -4.80 6.97 -17.71
C ALA A 92 -4.68 5.73 -18.60
N ASN A 93 -4.45 4.56 -18.00
CA ASN A 93 -4.37 3.29 -18.71
C ASN A 93 -5.69 2.92 -19.40
N LEU A 94 -6.83 3.19 -18.75
CA LEU A 94 -8.14 2.98 -19.38
C LEU A 94 -8.34 3.93 -20.56
N SER A 95 -7.91 5.19 -20.44
CA SER A 95 -7.99 6.17 -21.52
C SER A 95 -7.13 5.77 -22.71
N THR A 96 -5.92 5.26 -22.49
CA THR A 96 -5.04 4.81 -23.60
C THR A 96 -5.62 3.59 -24.30
N ILE A 97 -6.19 2.64 -23.56
CA ILE A 97 -6.90 1.49 -24.14
C ILE A 97 -8.11 1.95 -24.96
N LYS A 98 -8.88 2.90 -24.45
CA LYS A 98 -10.04 3.44 -25.17
C LYS A 98 -9.64 4.10 -26.49
N VAL A 99 -8.60 4.95 -26.47
CA VAL A 99 -8.07 5.59 -27.69
C VAL A 99 -7.54 4.55 -28.66
N ALA A 100 -6.85 3.51 -28.18
CA ALA A 100 -6.41 2.42 -29.04
C ALA A 100 -7.58 1.70 -29.70
N GLY A 101 -8.67 1.44 -28.96
CA GLY A 101 -9.91 0.87 -29.51
C GLY A 101 -10.54 1.76 -30.59
N GLU A 102 -10.67 3.06 -30.33
CA GLU A 102 -11.19 4.02 -31.31
C GLU A 102 -10.36 4.04 -32.60
N LEU A 103 -9.03 3.97 -32.50
CA LEU A 103 -8.14 3.87 -33.67
C LEU A 103 -8.30 2.55 -34.43
N PHE A 104 -8.55 1.44 -33.73
CA PHE A 104 -8.81 0.15 -34.38
C PHE A 104 -10.15 0.15 -35.13
N ASP A 105 -11.18 0.75 -34.56
CA ASP A 105 -12.51 0.84 -35.21
C ASP A 105 -12.44 1.71 -36.48
N GLU A 106 -11.75 2.85 -36.45
CA GLU A 106 -11.53 3.71 -37.63
C GLU A 106 -10.78 2.97 -38.75
N LEU A 107 -9.78 2.15 -38.39
CA LEU A 107 -9.06 1.32 -39.37
C LEU A 107 -9.93 0.24 -40.00
N LEU A 108 -10.91 -0.32 -39.27
CA LEU A 108 -11.84 -1.30 -39.82
C LEU A 108 -12.92 -0.67 -40.70
N ASP A 109 -13.35 0.55 -40.41
CA ASP A 109 -14.36 1.26 -41.22
C ASP A 109 -13.79 1.76 -42.56
N THR A 110 -12.45 1.83 -42.68
CA THR A 110 -11.74 2.27 -43.90
C THR A 110 -11.37 1.14 -44.87
N ILE A 111 -11.73 -0.13 -44.60
CA ILE A 111 -11.50 -1.32 -45.46
C ILE A 111 -12.82 -1.94 -45.92
#